data_AF-A0A1U7IYR1-F1
#
_entry.id   AF-A0A1U7IYR1-F1
#
_cell.length_a   1.000
_cell.length_b   1.000
_cell.length_c   1.000
_cell.angle_alpha   90.00
_cell.angle_beta   90.00
_cell.angle_gamma   90.00
#
_symmetry.space_group_name_H-M   'P 1'
#
loop_
_entity.id
_entity.type
_entity.pdbx_description
1 polymer ?
#
loop_
_entity_poly.entity_id
_entity_poly.type
_entity_poly.pdbx_seq_one_letter_code
_entity_poly.pdbx_strand_id
1 'polypeptide(L)'
;MGTFDWRHFLENWSQDYLACTEKDNTPNSEVLASGWLGFPGATEVQIAETEARLSIQLPSSYREFLKISNGWRQTTPFIYRILAVEEVEWFHVRHADWIASFSQRYGQTQAPTPADCQSNGTYPGHRISDADYLTYGNDQDCSKIRIEYLSSSLEISEKGESSIYLLNPEIMNDQQEWEAWFFGDWLPGADRYPSFQAMMEAEYKNFLDLRDVL
;
A
#
# COMPACT_ATOMS: atom_id res chain seq x y z
N MET A 1 -1.97 24.24 -8.35
CA MET A 1 -1.11 23.14 -7.87
C MET A 1 -0.87 22.24 -9.06
N GLY A 2 0.39 21.96 -9.40
CA GLY A 2 0.69 21.09 -10.54
C GLY A 2 0.26 19.66 -10.23
N THR A 3 -0.41 19.02 -11.17
CA THR A 3 -0.69 17.57 -11.13
C THR A 3 0.62 16.79 -11.12
N PHE A 4 0.72 15.74 -10.33
CA PHE A 4 1.89 14.86 -10.33
C PHE A 4 2.04 14.20 -11.71
N ASP A 5 3.26 14.21 -12.27
CA ASP A 5 3.50 13.63 -13.61
C ASP A 5 3.73 12.12 -13.50
N TRP A 6 2.62 11.38 -13.36
CA TRP A 6 2.61 9.93 -13.29
C TRP A 6 3.28 9.26 -14.49
N ARG A 7 3.12 9.82 -15.69
CA ARG A 7 3.71 9.24 -16.90
C ARG A 7 5.23 9.29 -16.81
N HIS A 8 5.79 10.47 -16.55
CA HIS A 8 7.24 10.63 -16.46
C HIS A 8 7.82 9.81 -15.30
N PHE A 9 7.15 9.80 -14.15
CA PHE A 9 7.57 9.01 -12.98
C PHE A 9 7.69 7.51 -13.29
N LEU A 10 6.66 6.92 -13.91
CA LEU A 10 6.63 5.50 -14.25
C LEU A 10 7.59 5.16 -15.41
N GLU A 11 7.82 6.09 -16.34
CA GLU A 11 8.79 5.92 -17.43
C GLU A 11 10.21 5.84 -16.86
N ASN A 12 10.56 6.70 -15.89
CA ASN A 12 11.85 6.65 -15.22
C ASN A 12 12.02 5.34 -14.43
N TRP A 13 11.00 4.92 -13.67
CA TRP A 13 11.06 3.65 -12.95
C TRP A 13 11.25 2.46 -13.88
N SER A 14 10.53 2.41 -15.02
CA SER A 14 10.71 1.35 -16.02
C SER A 14 12.14 1.29 -16.55
N GLN A 15 12.75 2.44 -16.83
CA GLN A 15 14.12 2.52 -17.33
C GLN A 15 15.13 2.03 -16.28
N ASP A 16 15.02 2.51 -15.03
CA ASP A 16 15.95 2.10 -13.97
C ASP A 16 15.82 0.62 -13.63
N TYR A 17 14.59 0.08 -13.61
CA TYR A 17 14.35 -1.35 -13.38
C TYR A 17 15.01 -2.20 -14.46
N LEU A 18 14.81 -1.86 -15.73
CA LEU A 18 15.40 -2.58 -16.86
C LEU A 18 16.93 -2.56 -16.83
N ALA A 19 17.53 -1.43 -16.44
CA ALA A 19 18.98 -1.30 -16.28
C ALA A 19 19.55 -2.24 -15.20
N CYS A 20 18.79 -2.57 -14.16
CA CYS A 20 19.21 -3.50 -13.09
C CYS A 20 19.02 -4.97 -13.47
N THR A 21 17.95 -5.30 -14.19
CA THR A 21 17.57 -6.70 -14.45
C THR A 21 18.47 -7.46 -15.42
N GLU A 22 19.38 -6.79 -16.13
CA GLU A 22 20.31 -7.47 -17.05
C GLU A 22 21.25 -8.48 -16.36
N LYS A 23 21.42 -8.42 -15.03
CA LYS A 23 22.43 -9.23 -14.32
C LYS A 23 21.97 -10.57 -13.75
N ASP A 24 20.71 -10.74 -13.30
CA ASP A 24 20.35 -11.97 -12.53
C ASP A 24 18.92 -12.51 -12.71
N ASN A 25 18.06 -11.92 -13.55
CA ASN A 25 16.72 -12.48 -13.81
C ASN A 25 16.16 -11.99 -15.14
N THR A 26 15.83 -12.87 -16.09
CA THR A 26 15.26 -12.46 -17.39
C THR A 26 13.88 -11.84 -17.19
N PRO A 27 13.69 -10.54 -17.51
CA PRO A 27 12.38 -9.92 -17.43
C PRO A 27 11.40 -10.56 -18.42
N ASN A 28 10.10 -10.37 -18.17
CA ASN A 28 9.05 -10.80 -19.09
C ASN A 28 9.33 -10.20 -20.49
N SER A 29 9.23 -11.02 -21.54
CA SER A 29 9.52 -10.63 -22.93
C SER A 29 8.70 -9.44 -23.41
N GLU A 30 7.49 -9.23 -22.87
CA GLU A 30 6.65 -8.06 -23.15
C GLU A 30 7.28 -6.76 -22.63
N VAL A 31 7.83 -6.80 -21.41
CA VAL A 31 8.47 -5.63 -20.77
C VAL A 31 9.78 -5.29 -21.49
N LEU A 32 10.56 -6.31 -21.88
CA LEU A 32 11.78 -6.10 -22.67
C LEU A 32 11.47 -5.48 -24.05
N ALA A 33 10.38 -5.88 -24.68
CA ALA A 33 10.00 -5.37 -25.99
C ALA A 33 9.45 -3.93 -25.93
N SER A 34 8.70 -3.58 -24.88
CA SER A 34 8.06 -2.27 -24.76
C SER A 34 8.92 -1.24 -24.03
N GLY A 35 9.88 -1.67 -23.20
CA GLY A 35 10.59 -0.79 -22.27
C GLY A 35 9.70 -0.26 -21.13
N TRP A 36 8.53 -0.86 -20.91
CA TRP A 36 7.48 -0.37 -20.02
C TRP A 36 6.99 -1.46 -19.07
N LEU A 37 7.05 -1.19 -17.76
CA LEU A 37 6.59 -2.13 -16.72
C LEU A 37 5.05 -2.16 -16.57
N GLY A 38 4.39 -1.06 -16.93
CA GLY A 38 2.96 -0.90 -16.76
C GLY A 38 2.13 -1.68 -17.78
N PHE A 39 0.83 -1.46 -17.68
CA PHE A 39 -0.18 -1.98 -18.60
C PHE A 39 -0.82 -0.81 -19.35
N PRO A 40 -1.68 -1.05 -20.34
CA PRO A 40 -2.54 0.00 -20.88
C PRO A 40 -3.33 0.69 -19.76
N GLY A 41 -3.47 2.01 -19.84
CA GLY A 41 -4.25 2.79 -18.87
C GLY A 41 -5.72 2.39 -18.82
N ALA A 42 -6.31 2.48 -17.63
CA ALA A 42 -7.72 2.23 -17.40
C ALA A 42 -8.57 3.34 -18.04
N THR A 43 -9.67 2.94 -18.65
CA THR A 43 -10.68 3.88 -19.13
C THR A 43 -11.51 4.43 -17.98
N GLU A 44 -12.10 5.62 -18.17
CA GLU A 44 -13.04 6.18 -17.18
C GLU A 44 -14.23 5.25 -16.91
N VAL A 45 -14.63 4.43 -17.88
CA VAL A 45 -15.72 3.46 -17.73
C VAL A 45 -15.31 2.35 -16.75
N GLN A 46 -14.14 1.74 -16.93
CA GLN A 46 -13.63 0.68 -16.05
C GLN A 46 -13.49 1.16 -14.59
N ILE A 47 -13.00 2.40 -14.42
CA ILE A 47 -12.88 3.02 -13.10
C ILE A 47 -14.26 3.26 -12.50
N ALA A 48 -15.19 3.88 -13.25
CA ALA A 48 -16.53 4.19 -12.75
C ALA A 48 -17.34 2.93 -12.42
N GLU A 49 -17.19 1.85 -13.20
CA GLU A 49 -17.81 0.55 -12.91
C GLU A 49 -17.29 -0.05 -11.60
N THR A 50 -15.99 0.07 -11.34
CA THR A 50 -15.37 -0.40 -10.08
C THR A 50 -15.83 0.44 -8.90
N GLU A 51 -15.83 1.77 -9.02
CA GLU A 51 -16.34 2.69 -8.01
C GLU A 51 -17.81 2.41 -7.67
N ALA A 52 -18.64 2.15 -8.69
CA ALA A 52 -20.03 1.75 -8.50
C ALA A 52 -20.17 0.38 -7.83
N ARG A 53 -19.38 -0.62 -8.26
CA ARG A 53 -19.37 -1.97 -7.69
C ARG A 53 -19.02 -1.95 -6.20
N LEU A 54 -18.01 -1.16 -5.83
CA LEU A 54 -17.50 -1.07 -4.46
C LEU A 54 -18.21 0.01 -3.63
N SER A 55 -19.05 0.84 -4.25
CA SER A 55 -19.74 1.98 -3.62
C SER A 55 -18.78 3.00 -2.99
N ILE A 56 -17.70 3.31 -3.70
CA ILE A 56 -16.63 4.24 -3.27
C ILE A 56 -16.30 5.26 -4.36
N GLN A 57 -15.53 6.27 -4.00
CA GLN A 57 -14.76 7.10 -4.94
C GLN A 57 -13.29 6.82 -4.67
N LEU A 58 -12.52 6.44 -5.70
CA LEU A 58 -11.11 6.13 -5.53
C LEU A 58 -10.32 7.43 -5.25
N PRO A 59 -9.24 7.36 -4.45
CA PRO A 59 -8.32 8.48 -4.25
C PRO A 59 -7.82 9.05 -5.59
N SER A 60 -7.68 10.37 -5.66
CA SER A 60 -7.34 11.05 -6.91
C SER A 60 -6.01 10.55 -7.49
N SER A 61 -4.99 10.38 -6.65
CA SER A 61 -3.68 9.91 -7.09
C SER A 61 -3.69 8.47 -7.60
N TYR A 62 -4.48 7.59 -6.97
CA TYR A 62 -4.67 6.21 -7.46
C TYR A 62 -5.45 6.20 -8.77
N ARG A 63 -6.48 7.03 -8.90
CA ARG A 63 -7.25 7.18 -10.15
C ARG A 63 -6.37 7.69 -11.29
N GLU A 64 -5.55 8.71 -11.05
CA GLU A 64 -4.63 9.27 -12.05
C GLU A 64 -3.58 8.25 -12.49
N PHE A 65 -3.01 7.49 -11.54
CA PHE A 65 -2.12 6.37 -11.83
C PHE A 65 -2.80 5.33 -12.73
N LEU A 66 -4.02 4.89 -12.39
CA LEU A 66 -4.76 3.88 -13.15
C LEU A 66 -5.01 4.32 -14.60
N LYS A 67 -5.27 5.61 -14.85
CA LYS A 67 -5.44 6.15 -16.21
C LYS A 67 -4.16 6.08 -17.05
N ILE A 68 -2.98 6.06 -16.41
CA ILE A 68 -1.70 5.87 -17.09
C ILE A 68 -1.37 4.38 -17.23
N SER A 69 -1.64 3.58 -16.19
CA SER A 69 -1.36 2.15 -16.14
C SER A 69 -2.40 1.42 -15.31
N ASN A 70 -3.21 0.56 -15.94
CA ASN A 70 -4.21 -0.25 -15.23
C ASN A 70 -3.53 -1.47 -14.56
N GLY A 71 -2.95 -1.23 -13.38
CA GLY A 71 -2.05 -2.16 -12.72
C GLY A 71 -0.58 -1.86 -13.04
N TRP A 72 0.34 -2.50 -12.35
CA TRP A 72 1.78 -2.25 -12.51
C TRP A 72 2.59 -3.46 -12.07
N ARG A 73 3.71 -3.74 -12.75
CA ARG A 73 4.58 -4.87 -12.42
C ARG A 73 5.75 -4.41 -11.55
N GLN A 74 6.11 -5.22 -10.56
CA GLN A 74 7.37 -5.17 -9.80
C GLN A 74 7.63 -3.79 -9.17
N THR A 75 7.03 -3.53 -8.01
CA THR A 75 7.33 -2.31 -7.23
C THR A 75 8.46 -2.56 -6.24
N THR A 76 8.41 -3.69 -5.52
CA THR A 76 9.42 -4.09 -4.54
C THR A 76 9.75 -5.55 -4.75
N PRO A 77 10.82 -6.09 -4.12
CA PRO A 77 11.07 -7.53 -4.09
C PRO A 77 9.92 -8.36 -3.52
N PHE A 78 8.96 -7.73 -2.83
CA PHE A 78 7.85 -8.41 -2.16
C PHE A 78 6.50 -8.17 -2.83
N ILE A 79 6.33 -7.10 -3.63
CA ILE A 79 5.08 -6.80 -4.34
C ILE A 79 5.32 -6.83 -5.85
N TYR A 80 4.89 -7.95 -6.44
CA TYR A 80 5.12 -8.28 -7.84
C TYR A 80 4.11 -7.63 -8.78
N ARG A 81 2.90 -7.29 -8.31
CA ARG A 81 1.85 -6.71 -9.16
C ARG A 81 0.87 -5.84 -8.37
N ILE A 82 0.69 -4.60 -8.80
CA ILE A 82 -0.50 -3.78 -8.52
C ILE A 82 -1.60 -4.25 -9.46
N LEU A 83 -2.78 -4.52 -8.90
CA LEU A 83 -3.95 -5.07 -9.58
C LEU A 83 -4.52 -4.08 -10.60
N ALA A 84 -5.17 -4.61 -11.64
CA ALA A 84 -6.05 -3.79 -12.46
C ALA A 84 -7.26 -3.33 -11.64
N VAL A 85 -7.86 -2.21 -12.01
CA VAL A 85 -8.97 -1.59 -11.27
C VAL A 85 -10.15 -2.54 -11.10
N GLU A 86 -10.42 -3.40 -12.07
CA GLU A 86 -11.52 -4.37 -12.02
C GLU A 86 -11.24 -5.52 -11.05
N GLU A 87 -9.97 -5.79 -10.75
CA GLU A 87 -9.52 -6.85 -9.87
C GLU A 87 -9.43 -6.41 -8.41
N VAL A 88 -9.53 -5.11 -8.09
CA VAL A 88 -9.47 -4.65 -6.70
C VAL A 88 -10.72 -5.06 -5.91
N GLU A 89 -10.54 -5.38 -4.64
CA GLU A 89 -11.60 -5.85 -3.75
C GLU A 89 -11.27 -5.49 -2.30
N TRP A 90 -12.28 -5.48 -1.43
CA TRP A 90 -12.06 -5.28 0.00
C TRP A 90 -11.20 -6.40 0.59
N PHE A 91 -10.21 -6.03 1.40
CA PHE A 91 -9.26 -6.97 1.98
C PHE A 91 -9.94 -8.08 2.79
N HIS A 92 -10.99 -7.75 3.53
CA HIS A 92 -11.74 -8.74 4.32
C HIS A 92 -12.44 -9.81 3.47
N VAL A 93 -12.78 -9.53 2.21
CA VAL A 93 -13.44 -10.49 1.32
C VAL A 93 -12.49 -11.63 0.94
N ARG A 94 -11.20 -11.31 0.75
CA ARG A 94 -10.16 -12.29 0.33
C ARG A 94 -9.34 -12.84 1.50
N HIS A 95 -9.20 -12.07 2.58
CA HIS A 95 -8.20 -12.30 3.61
C HIS A 95 -8.75 -12.23 5.04
N ALA A 96 -9.99 -12.68 5.26
CA ALA A 96 -10.61 -12.74 6.60
C ALA A 96 -9.74 -13.50 7.64
N ASP A 97 -9.16 -14.64 7.26
CA ASP A 97 -8.30 -15.44 8.14
C ASP A 97 -7.00 -14.71 8.51
N TRP A 98 -6.48 -13.89 7.58
CA TRP A 98 -5.31 -13.06 7.83
C TRP A 98 -5.63 -12.00 8.88
N ILE A 99 -6.74 -11.28 8.71
CA ILE A 99 -7.22 -10.30 9.68
C ILE A 99 -7.42 -10.95 11.06
N ALA A 100 -8.04 -12.13 11.11
CA ALA A 100 -8.27 -12.85 12.37
C ALA A 100 -6.94 -13.24 13.06
N SER A 101 -5.99 -13.79 12.30
CA SER A 101 -4.69 -14.20 12.81
C SER A 101 -3.85 -13.02 13.30
N PHE A 102 -3.85 -11.93 12.53
CA PHE A 102 -3.15 -10.70 12.89
C PHE A 102 -3.79 -10.06 14.13
N SER A 103 -5.12 -9.98 14.19
CA SER A 103 -5.87 -9.47 15.35
C SER A 103 -5.67 -10.34 16.59
N GLN A 104 -5.53 -11.66 16.46
CA GLN A 104 -5.22 -12.52 17.59
C GLN A 104 -3.80 -12.26 18.11
N ARG A 105 -2.82 -12.08 17.21
CA ARG A 105 -1.41 -11.87 17.57
C ARG A 105 -1.15 -10.49 18.15
N TYR A 106 -1.77 -9.45 17.58
CA TYR A 106 -1.46 -8.05 17.88
C TYR A 106 -2.64 -7.27 18.45
N GLY A 107 -3.87 -7.79 18.36
CA GLY A 107 -5.05 -7.19 18.99
C GLY A 107 -5.22 -7.57 20.46
N GLN A 108 -4.43 -8.52 20.98
CA GLN A 108 -4.39 -8.92 22.40
C GLN A 108 -3.20 -8.34 23.19
N THR A 109 -2.58 -7.25 22.75
CA THR A 109 -1.59 -6.55 23.59
C THR A 109 -2.19 -5.91 24.85
N GLN A 110 -3.42 -6.23 25.28
CA GLN A 110 -4.05 -5.51 26.38
C GLN A 110 -5.22 -6.25 27.07
N ALA A 111 -4.92 -7.33 27.81
CA ALA A 111 -5.65 -7.65 29.04
C ALA A 111 -4.76 -7.28 30.23
N PRO A 112 -5.18 -6.38 31.14
CA PRO A 112 -4.31 -5.92 32.22
C PRO A 112 -4.07 -7.07 33.21
N THR A 113 -2.82 -7.26 33.63
CA THR A 113 -2.53 -8.05 34.82
C THR A 113 -2.80 -7.21 36.06
N PRO A 114 -3.07 -7.78 37.25
CA PRO A 114 -3.27 -6.99 38.47
C PRO A 114 -2.07 -6.11 38.89
N ALA A 115 -0.87 -6.37 38.34
CA ALA A 115 0.32 -5.54 38.54
C ALA A 115 0.28 -4.25 37.71
N ASP A 116 -0.50 -4.28 36.62
CA ASP A 116 -0.76 -3.19 35.69
C ASP A 116 -1.87 -2.26 36.20
N CYS A 117 -1.89 -1.95 37.51
CA CYS A 117 -2.78 -0.94 38.09
C CYS A 117 -2.01 0.15 38.85
N GLN A 118 -0.68 0.16 38.75
CA GLN A 118 0.20 0.97 39.59
C GLN A 118 1.13 1.91 38.81
N SER A 119 1.14 1.88 37.47
CA SER A 119 1.82 2.91 36.67
C SER A 119 0.80 3.91 36.14
N ASN A 120 1.08 5.20 36.34
CA ASN A 120 0.37 6.33 35.72
C ASN A 120 0.68 6.42 34.21
N GLY A 121 0.46 5.33 33.47
CA GLY A 121 0.81 5.22 32.06
C GLY A 121 -0.10 4.23 31.34
N THR A 122 -1.19 4.79 30.80
CA THR A 122 -2.00 4.33 29.67
C THR A 122 -2.19 2.81 29.50
N TYR A 123 -3.30 2.33 30.05
CA TYR A 123 -3.79 0.95 30.07
C TYR A 123 -4.87 0.66 28.99
N PRO A 124 -5.21 -0.63 28.79
CA PRO A 124 -6.56 -1.13 28.45
C PRO A 124 -7.50 -0.52 27.41
N GLY A 125 -7.22 -0.39 26.10
CA GLY A 125 -8.23 -0.02 25.10
C GLY A 125 -8.11 1.42 24.59
N HIS A 126 -6.93 2.02 24.72
CA HIS A 126 -6.67 3.28 24.04
C HIS A 126 -6.46 3.03 22.54
N ARG A 127 -7.52 3.27 21.76
CA ARG A 127 -7.42 3.56 20.33
C ARG A 127 -6.22 4.50 20.15
N ILE A 128 -5.22 4.09 19.37
CA ILE A 128 -4.01 4.86 19.10
C ILE A 128 -4.45 6.28 18.74
N SER A 129 -3.95 7.30 19.43
CA SER A 129 -4.38 8.69 19.21
C SER A 129 -4.07 9.14 17.78
N ASP A 130 -4.78 10.12 17.23
CA ASP A 130 -4.42 10.67 15.91
C ASP A 130 -3.00 11.23 15.87
N ALA A 131 -2.54 11.82 16.97
CA ALA A 131 -1.17 12.35 17.09
C ALA A 131 -0.12 11.24 16.99
N ASP A 132 -0.37 10.08 17.60
CA ASP A 132 0.50 8.91 17.51
C ASP A 132 0.37 8.17 16.19
N TYR A 133 -0.84 8.13 15.64
CA TYR A 133 -1.17 7.36 14.44
C TYR A 133 -0.71 8.10 13.18
N LEU A 134 -1.02 9.38 13.01
CA LEU A 134 -0.77 10.16 11.79
C LEU A 134 0.68 10.65 11.67
N THR A 135 1.64 9.87 12.18
CA THR A 135 3.07 10.06 11.97
C THR A 135 3.53 9.22 10.78
N TYR A 136 4.09 9.87 9.76
CA TYR A 136 4.55 9.24 8.51
C TYR A 136 6.06 9.43 8.31
N GLY A 137 6.64 8.65 7.38
CA GLY A 137 8.07 8.73 7.06
C GLY A 137 8.95 8.07 8.12
N ASN A 138 10.17 8.59 8.32
CA ASN A 138 11.19 7.95 9.16
C ASN A 138 10.84 7.89 10.66
N ASP A 139 9.97 8.76 11.14
CA ASP A 139 9.55 8.80 12.55
C ASP A 139 8.33 7.90 12.81
N GLN A 140 7.80 7.27 11.77
CA GLN A 140 6.67 6.35 11.88
C GLN A 140 7.07 5.09 12.66
N ASP A 141 6.21 4.70 13.59
CA ASP A 141 6.23 3.37 14.19
C ASP A 141 5.19 2.49 13.48
N CYS A 142 5.64 1.47 12.74
CA CYS A 142 4.78 0.59 11.97
C CYS A 142 3.88 -0.29 12.86
N SER A 143 4.24 -0.49 14.14
CA SER A 143 3.40 -1.21 15.11
C SER A 143 2.20 -0.39 15.58
N LYS A 144 2.20 0.94 15.37
CA LYS A 144 1.09 1.83 15.69
C LYS A 144 -0.02 1.77 14.63
N ILE A 145 -0.51 0.57 14.36
CA ILE A 145 -1.59 0.31 13.41
C ILE A 145 -2.94 0.18 14.13
N ARG A 146 -4.00 0.75 13.54
CA ARG A 146 -5.38 0.56 13.97
C ARG A 146 -5.93 -0.67 13.26
N ILE A 147 -5.82 -1.82 13.91
CA ILE A 147 -6.14 -3.14 13.34
C ILE A 147 -7.57 -3.18 12.81
N GLU A 148 -8.50 -2.44 13.44
CA GLU A 148 -9.89 -2.34 13.00
C GLU A 148 -10.06 -1.83 11.56
N TYR A 149 -9.08 -1.08 11.03
CA TYR A 149 -9.12 -0.57 9.66
C TYR A 149 -8.77 -1.62 8.60
N LEU A 150 -8.11 -2.72 8.96
CA LEU A 150 -7.82 -3.80 8.01
C LEU A 150 -9.09 -4.34 7.33
N SER A 151 -10.21 -4.36 8.05
CA SER A 151 -11.48 -4.85 7.50
C SER A 151 -12.11 -3.90 6.47
N SER A 152 -11.85 -2.60 6.56
CA SER A 152 -12.36 -1.59 5.61
C SER A 152 -11.34 -1.16 4.56
N SER A 153 -10.11 -1.69 4.61
CA SER A 153 -9.10 -1.38 3.59
C SER A 153 -9.35 -2.09 2.26
N LEU A 154 -9.07 -1.39 1.17
CA LEU A 154 -9.13 -1.88 -0.21
C LEU A 154 -7.80 -2.53 -0.59
N GLU A 155 -7.84 -3.77 -1.08
CA GLU A 155 -6.68 -4.47 -1.63
C GLU A 155 -6.40 -4.02 -3.07
N ILE A 156 -5.18 -3.52 -3.30
CA ILE A 156 -4.76 -3.00 -4.62
C ILE A 156 -3.55 -3.71 -5.23
N SER A 157 -2.98 -4.71 -4.55
CA SER A 157 -1.91 -5.54 -5.11
C SER A 157 -2.22 -7.02 -4.96
N GLU A 158 -1.57 -7.84 -5.79
CA GLU A 158 -1.50 -9.26 -5.47
C GLU A 158 -0.81 -9.45 -4.11
N LYS A 159 -1.23 -10.49 -3.40
CA LYS A 159 -0.50 -10.96 -2.24
C LYS A 159 0.89 -11.44 -2.70
N GLY A 160 1.93 -10.77 -2.21
CA GLY A 160 3.30 -11.23 -2.32
C GLY A 160 3.55 -12.50 -1.50
N GLU A 161 4.80 -12.78 -1.13
CA GLU A 161 5.07 -13.93 -0.26
C GLU A 161 4.37 -13.78 1.09
N SER A 162 4.40 -12.59 1.69
CA SER A 162 3.60 -12.27 2.88
C SER A 162 3.34 -10.77 3.06
N SER A 163 3.27 -10.01 1.96
CA SER A 163 2.97 -8.57 1.96
C SER A 163 1.91 -8.20 0.92
N ILE A 164 1.28 -7.04 1.12
CA ILE A 164 0.21 -6.53 0.26
C ILE A 164 0.11 -5.01 0.37
N TYR A 165 -0.31 -4.34 -0.70
CA TYR A 165 -0.71 -2.93 -0.66
C TYR A 165 -2.20 -2.78 -0.39
N LEU A 166 -2.51 -1.91 0.56
CA LEU A 166 -3.88 -1.57 0.93
C LEU A 166 -4.10 -0.05 0.85
N LEU A 167 -5.32 0.36 0.52
CA LEU A 167 -5.79 1.74 0.68
C LEU A 167 -6.85 1.81 1.77
N ASN A 168 -6.64 2.66 2.76
CA ASN A 168 -7.47 2.77 3.96
C ASN A 168 -8.43 3.98 3.85
N PRO A 169 -9.73 3.77 3.59
CA PRO A 169 -10.70 4.86 3.47
C PRO A 169 -11.04 5.54 4.81
N GLU A 170 -10.69 4.94 5.95
CA GLU A 170 -10.98 5.50 7.28
C GLU A 170 -10.11 6.71 7.62
N ILE A 171 -9.01 6.90 6.88
CA ILE A 171 -8.07 7.99 7.02
C ILE A 171 -7.96 8.69 5.68
N MET A 172 -8.53 9.89 5.64
CA MET A 172 -8.60 10.71 4.44
C MET A 172 -8.06 12.10 4.76
N ASN A 173 -7.13 12.58 3.94
CA ASN A 173 -6.58 13.92 4.09
C ASN A 173 -7.45 14.98 3.38
N ASP A 174 -7.06 16.25 3.51
CA ASP A 174 -7.79 17.40 2.94
C ASP A 174 -7.86 17.36 1.40
N GLN A 175 -7.03 16.54 0.74
CA GLN A 175 -6.99 16.34 -0.70
C GLN A 175 -7.85 15.15 -1.17
N GLN A 176 -8.64 14.55 -0.27
CA GLN A 176 -9.43 13.34 -0.53
C GLN A 176 -8.55 12.12 -0.90
N GLU A 177 -7.28 12.13 -0.51
CA GLU A 177 -6.43 10.95 -0.62
C GLU A 177 -6.63 10.05 0.58
N TRP A 178 -6.67 8.74 0.32
CA TRP A 178 -6.68 7.74 1.37
C TRP A 178 -5.26 7.40 1.78
N GLU A 179 -5.07 7.08 3.05
CA GLU A 179 -3.82 6.52 3.53
C GLU A 179 -3.52 5.19 2.82
N ALA A 180 -2.27 4.99 2.40
CA ALA A 180 -1.82 3.78 1.72
C ALA A 180 -0.88 2.99 2.63
N TRP A 181 -1.00 1.67 2.63
CA TRP A 181 -0.25 0.78 3.52
C TRP A 181 0.55 -0.23 2.70
N PHE A 182 1.83 -0.39 3.02
CA PHE A 182 2.54 -1.64 2.82
C PHE A 182 2.36 -2.48 4.08
N PHE A 183 1.53 -3.52 3.98
CA PHE A 183 1.20 -4.40 5.09
C PHE A 183 1.83 -5.77 4.86
N GLY A 184 2.41 -6.39 5.90
CA GLY A 184 2.96 -7.73 5.77
C GLY A 184 3.02 -8.50 7.08
N ASP A 185 2.97 -9.83 6.99
CA ASP A 185 2.91 -10.75 8.14
C ASP A 185 4.15 -10.67 9.05
N TRP A 186 5.29 -10.28 8.47
CA TRP A 186 6.55 -10.13 9.19
C TRP A 186 6.70 -8.76 9.86
N LEU A 187 5.82 -7.80 9.53
CA LEU A 187 5.79 -6.51 10.18
C LEU A 187 4.89 -6.59 11.43
N PRO A 188 5.23 -5.87 12.51
CA PRO A 188 4.33 -5.75 13.66
C PRO A 188 3.07 -4.90 13.34
N GLY A 189 2.95 -4.41 12.10
CA GLY A 189 1.83 -3.62 11.59
C GLY A 189 2.04 -3.28 10.11
N ALA A 190 2.02 -2.00 9.76
CA ALA A 190 2.13 -1.53 8.38
C ALA A 190 3.03 -0.30 8.29
N ASP A 191 3.80 -0.22 7.20
CA ASP A 191 4.38 1.05 6.78
C ASP A 191 3.30 1.85 6.04
N ARG A 192 2.94 3.00 6.61
CA ARG A 192 1.81 3.81 6.15
C ARG A 192 2.30 5.08 5.48
N TYR A 193 1.50 5.55 4.54
CA TYR A 193 1.79 6.72 3.71
C TYR A 193 0.53 7.57 3.60
N PRO A 194 0.66 8.91 3.55
CA PRO A 194 -0.50 9.82 3.53
C PRO A 194 -1.32 9.77 2.22
N SER A 195 -0.82 9.08 1.18
CA SER A 195 -1.51 8.86 -0.09
C SER A 195 -0.89 7.69 -0.86
N PHE A 196 -1.59 7.20 -1.88
CA PHE A 196 -1.02 6.22 -2.82
C PHE A 196 0.22 6.79 -3.56
N GLN A 197 0.18 8.06 -3.96
CA GLN A 197 1.35 8.74 -4.54
C GLN A 197 2.57 8.68 -3.61
N ALA A 198 2.40 9.04 -2.33
CA ALA A 198 3.50 9.07 -1.38
C ALA A 198 4.11 7.67 -1.15
N MET A 199 3.27 6.63 -1.16
CA MET A 199 3.74 5.24 -1.14
C MET A 199 4.57 4.93 -2.40
N MET A 200 4.05 5.23 -3.60
CA MET A 200 4.78 4.97 -4.84
C MET A 200 6.13 5.71 -4.91
N GLU A 201 6.19 6.97 -4.48
CA GLU A 201 7.43 7.75 -4.40
C GLU A 201 8.44 7.12 -3.43
N ALA A 202 7.97 6.66 -2.27
CA ALA A 202 8.81 6.00 -1.27
C ALA A 202 9.34 4.65 -1.76
N GLU A 203 8.48 3.83 -2.40
CA GLU A 203 8.89 2.53 -2.91
C GLU A 203 9.86 2.64 -4.09
N TYR A 204 9.70 3.64 -4.96
CA TYR A 204 10.68 3.90 -6.00
C TYR A 204 12.02 4.33 -5.41
N LYS A 205 12.01 5.17 -4.38
CA LYS A 205 13.24 5.54 -3.66
C LYS A 205 13.90 4.31 -3.03
N ASN A 206 13.14 3.45 -2.35
CA ASN A 206 13.66 2.20 -1.78
C ASN A 206 14.29 1.31 -2.85
N PHE A 207 13.67 1.20 -4.02
CA PHE A 207 14.21 0.47 -5.17
C PHE A 207 15.57 1.04 -5.62
N LEU A 208 15.71 2.37 -5.73
CA LEU A 208 16.96 3.03 -6.10
C LEU A 208 18.05 2.84 -5.03
N ASP A 209 17.69 2.96 -3.74
CA ASP A 209 18.63 2.78 -2.63
C ASP A 209 19.16 1.34 -2.58
N LEU A 210 18.30 0.34 -2.83
CA LEU A 210 18.71 -1.07 -2.91
C LEU A 210 19.60 -1.35 -4.12
N ARG A 211 19.36 -0.69 -5.25
CA ARG A 211 20.23 -0.80 -6.44
C ARG A 211 21.64 -0.30 -6.13
N ASP A 212 21.78 0.84 -5.49
CA ASP A 212 23.09 1.50 -5.29
C ASP A 212 23.98 0.76 -4.26
N VAL A 213 23.42 -0.18 -3.51
CA VAL A 213 24.12 -1.01 -2.51
C VAL A 213 24.59 -2.36 -3.08
N LEU A 214 24.15 -2.74 -4.30
CA LEU A 214 24.49 -4.00 -4.99
C LEU A 214 25.56 -3.80 -6.08
#